data_AF-A0A377ZTU8-F1
#
_entry.id   AF-A0A377ZTU8-F1
#
_cell.length_a   1.000
_cell.length_b   1.000
_cell.length_c   1.000
_cell.angle_alpha   90.00
_cell.angle_beta   90.00
_cell.angle_gamma   90.00
#
_symmetry.space_group_name_H-M   'P 1'
#
loop_
_entity.id
_entity.type
_entity.pdbx_description
1 polymer ?
#
loop_
_entity_poly.entity_id
_entity_poly.type
_entity_poly.pdbx_seq_one_letter_code
_entity_poly.pdbx_strand_id
1 'polypeptide(L)'
;MQPLTQAWETVLLPSAASLNDKWRRSVVANWHTAFDGRFPFAASKSDASLPMLAEFVRKDSGRIERFLTTELNGVLHKEGSPMGAG
;
A
#
# COMPACT_ATOMS: atom_id res chain seq x y z
N MET A 1 -1.46 -15.75 -31.13
CA MET A 1 -0.98 -15.28 -29.81
C MET A 1 -1.21 -13.79 -29.76
N GLN A 2 -2.18 -13.34 -28.97
CA GLN A 2 -2.59 -11.93 -28.94
C GLN A 2 -1.52 -11.08 -28.24
N PRO A 3 -1.09 -9.94 -28.82
CA PRO A 3 -0.09 -9.03 -28.23
C PRO A 3 -0.46 -8.50 -26.84
N LEU A 4 -1.74 -8.58 -26.48
CA LEU A 4 -2.27 -8.09 -25.22
C LEU A 4 -1.63 -8.79 -24.01
N THR A 5 -1.40 -10.11 -24.07
CA THR A 5 -0.88 -10.88 -22.92
C THR A 5 0.57 -10.50 -22.56
N GLN A 6 1.41 -10.19 -23.55
CA GLN A 6 2.81 -9.77 -23.31
C GLN A 6 2.94 -8.36 -22.70
N ALA A 7 2.01 -7.46 -23.04
CA ALA A 7 1.97 -6.12 -22.43
C ALA A 7 1.57 -6.19 -20.96
N TRP A 8 0.63 -7.09 -20.61
CA TRP A 8 0.20 -7.28 -19.22
C TRP A 8 1.32 -7.81 -18.31
N GLU A 9 2.09 -8.82 -18.72
CA GLU A 9 3.20 -9.34 -17.90
C GLU A 9 4.32 -8.31 -17.68
N THR A 10 4.61 -7.49 -18.69
CA THR A 10 5.70 -6.51 -18.64
C THR A 10 5.35 -5.27 -17.80
N VAL A 11 4.06 -4.92 -17.67
CA VAL A 11 3.60 -3.73 -16.94
C VAL A 11 3.12 -4.08 -15.52
N LEU A 12 2.49 -5.23 -15.29
CA LEU A 12 1.94 -5.62 -13.97
C LEU A 12 3.04 -5.97 -12.96
N LEU A 13 4.04 -6.76 -13.36
CA LEU A 13 5.10 -7.24 -12.45
C LEU A 13 5.94 -6.10 -11.83
N PRO A 14 6.47 -5.13 -12.60
CA PRO A 14 7.22 -4.01 -12.00
C PRO A 14 6.32 -3.00 -11.26
N SER A 15 5.04 -2.88 -11.62
CA SER A 15 4.08 -2.04 -10.91
C SER A 15 3.74 -2.58 -9.52
N ALA A 16 3.61 -3.91 -9.39
CA ALA A 16 3.42 -4.57 -8.11
C ALA A 16 4.64 -4.43 -7.17
N ALA A 17 5.86 -4.55 -7.69
CA ALA A 17 7.08 -4.34 -6.92
C ALA A 17 7.19 -2.90 -6.40
N SER A 18 6.97 -1.92 -7.27
CA SER A 18 6.98 -0.49 -6.90
C SER A 18 5.90 -0.15 -5.87
N LEU A 19 4.70 -0.72 -6.03
CA LEU A 19 3.61 -0.56 -5.07
C LEU A 19 3.96 -1.18 -3.71
N ASN A 20 4.56 -2.38 -3.70
CA ASN A 20 4.99 -3.04 -2.48
C ASN A 20 6.07 -2.23 -1.74
N ASP A 21 7.03 -1.65 -2.45
CA ASP A 21 8.05 -0.79 -1.84
C ASP A 21 7.47 0.51 -1.28
N LYS A 22 6.46 1.08 -1.93
CA LYS A 22 5.71 2.22 -1.38
C LYS A 22 4.91 1.80 -0.14
N TRP A 23 4.22 0.68 -0.18
CA TRP A 23 3.47 0.14 0.96
C TRP A 23 4.39 -0.09 2.17
N ARG A 24 5.55 -0.71 1.94
CA ARG A 24 6.53 -1.00 2.99
C ARG A 24 7.02 0.28 3.68
N ARG A 25 7.31 1.33 2.92
CA ARG A 25 7.82 2.61 3.47
C ARG A 25 6.72 3.45 4.11
N SER A 26 5.55 3.53 3.50
CA SER A 26 4.49 4.45 3.94
C SER A 26 3.64 3.89 5.07
N VAL A 27 3.45 2.57 5.12
CA VAL A 27 2.55 1.92 6.08
C VAL A 27 3.31 0.97 7.00
N VAL A 28 4.00 -0.02 6.45
CA VAL A 28 4.60 -1.11 7.25
C VAL A 28 5.68 -0.61 8.21
N ALA A 29 6.61 0.24 7.75
CA ALA A 29 7.67 0.79 8.60
C ALA A 29 7.12 1.61 9.78
N ASN A 30 6.07 2.42 9.53
CA ASN A 30 5.39 3.20 10.55
C ASN A 30 4.62 2.32 11.53
N TRP A 31 3.97 1.26 11.03
CA TRP A 31 3.28 0.28 11.85
C TRP A 31 4.24 -0.43 12.81
N HIS A 32 5.36 -0.96 12.30
CA HIS A 32 6.40 -1.61 13.12
C HIS A 32 6.93 -0.66 14.19
N THR A 33 7.28 0.57 13.82
CA THR A 33 7.76 1.59 14.77
C THR A 33 6.75 1.84 15.90
N ALA A 34 5.46 1.83 15.59
CA ALA A 34 4.41 2.09 16.57
C ALA A 34 4.09 0.88 17.47
N PHE A 35 4.12 -0.33 16.90
CA PHE A 35 3.48 -1.51 17.50
C PHE A 35 4.41 -2.69 17.78
N ASP A 36 5.67 -2.65 17.35
CA ASP A 36 6.62 -3.72 17.64
C ASP A 36 6.77 -3.94 19.15
N GLY A 37 6.67 -5.20 19.56
CA GLY A 37 6.79 -5.58 20.97
C GLY A 37 5.63 -5.09 21.85
N ARG A 38 4.45 -4.79 21.29
CA ARG A 38 3.27 -4.35 22.04
C ARG A 38 2.10 -5.32 21.94
N PHE A 39 1.38 -5.52 23.04
CA PHE A 39 0.11 -6.24 23.05
C PHE A 39 -0.96 -5.41 22.30
N PRO A 40 -1.83 -5.98 21.46
CA PRO A 40 -2.05 -7.42 21.23
C PRO A 40 -1.21 -8.04 20.11
N PHE A 41 -0.29 -7.30 19.49
CA PHE A 41 0.47 -7.77 18.32
C PHE A 41 1.68 -8.64 18.68
N ALA A 42 2.19 -8.48 19.90
CA ALA A 42 3.25 -9.29 20.48
C ALA A 42 2.92 -9.65 21.93
N ALA A 43 3.44 -10.79 22.39
CA ALA A 43 3.35 -11.18 23.80
C ALA A 43 4.23 -10.26 24.66
N SER A 44 3.63 -9.17 25.16
CA SER A 44 4.31 -8.10 25.90
C SER A 44 3.41 -7.56 27.00
N LYS A 45 4.03 -6.95 28.02
CA LYS A 45 3.32 -6.21 29.07
C LYS A 45 3.00 -4.76 28.67
N SER A 46 3.55 -4.30 27.56
CA SER A 46 3.30 -2.96 27.03
C SER A 46 2.16 -3.01 26.02
N ASP A 47 1.10 -2.25 26.27
CA ASP A 47 -0.03 -2.18 25.36
C ASP A 47 0.24 -1.24 24.17
N ALA A 48 -0.38 -1.57 23.03
CA ALA A 48 -0.47 -0.70 21.88
C ALA A 48 -1.42 0.47 22.20
N SER A 49 -1.03 1.67 21.77
CA SER A 49 -1.88 2.84 21.88
C SER A 49 -3.10 2.69 20.97
N LEU A 50 -4.30 2.64 21.55
CA LEU A 50 -5.55 2.61 20.79
C LEU A 50 -5.74 3.86 19.90
N PRO A 51 -5.43 5.08 20.35
CA PRO A 51 -5.41 6.25 19.46
C PRO A 51 -4.46 6.07 18.27
N MET A 52 -3.27 5.53 18.51
CA MET A 52 -2.33 5.27 17.42
C MET A 52 -2.87 4.20 16.47
N LEU A 53 -3.47 3.13 16.98
CA LEU A 53 -4.10 2.09 16.16
C LEU A 53 -5.19 2.68 15.27
N ALA A 54 -6.04 3.56 15.82
CA ALA A 54 -7.08 4.24 15.06
C ALA A 54 -6.52 5.05 13.88
N GLU A 55 -5.36 5.70 14.02
CA GLU A 55 -4.74 6.43 12.89
C GLU A 55 -4.38 5.51 11.70
N PHE A 56 -4.17 4.21 11.94
CA PHE A 56 -3.89 3.25 10.86
C PHE A 56 -5.14 2.60 10.30
N VAL A 57 -6.04 2.12 11.17
CA VAL A 57 -7.14 1.20 10.79
C VAL A 57 -8.51 1.86 10.72
N ARG A 58 -8.63 3.15 11.10
CA ARG A 58 -9.91 3.85 11.05
C ARG A 58 -10.48 3.79 9.64
N LYS A 59 -11.72 3.34 9.57
CA LYS A 59 -12.48 3.25 8.31
C LYS A 59 -12.44 4.61 7.59
N ASP A 60 -12.24 4.58 6.28
CA ASP A 60 -12.24 5.71 5.35
C ASP A 60 -11.08 6.72 5.47
N SER A 61 -10.42 6.81 6.63
CA SER A 61 -9.45 7.89 6.93
C SER A 61 -8.11 7.40 7.46
N GLY A 62 -8.02 6.13 7.86
CA GLY A 62 -6.79 5.50 8.32
C GLY A 62 -5.73 5.48 7.24
N ARG A 63 -4.46 5.43 7.66
CA ARG A 63 -3.31 5.39 6.74
C ARG A 63 -3.40 4.24 5.73
N ILE A 64 -3.97 3.10 6.13
CA ILE A 64 -4.15 1.95 5.24
C ILE A 64 -5.15 2.28 4.14
N GLU A 65 -6.36 2.72 4.50
CA GLU A 65 -7.41 3.07 3.54
C GLU A 65 -7.00 4.19 2.59
N ARG A 66 -6.32 5.22 3.11
CA ARG A 66 -5.80 6.31 2.27
C ARG A 66 -4.76 5.81 1.28
N PHE A 67 -3.84 4.94 1.72
CA PHE A 67 -2.84 4.35 0.82
C PHE A 67 -3.52 3.56 -0.31
N LEU A 68 -4.46 2.68 0.04
CA LEU A 68 -5.21 1.89 -0.93
C LEU A 68 -5.94 2.80 -1.93
N THR A 69 -6.66 3.81 -1.42
CA THR A 69 -7.42 4.74 -2.28
C THR A 69 -6.50 5.55 -3.19
N THR A 70 -5.38 6.08 -2.68
CA THR A 70 -4.46 6.90 -3.49
C THR A 70 -3.69 6.07 -4.51
N GLU A 71 -3.14 4.94 -4.11
CA GLU A 71 -2.27 4.15 -4.99
C GLU A 71 -3.07 3.27 -5.95
N LEU A 72 -4.22 2.70 -5.58
CA LEU A 72 -5.06 1.97 -6.53
C LEU A 72 -5.65 2.90 -7.60
N ASN A 73 -6.10 4.10 -7.21
CA ASN A 73 -6.49 5.11 -8.20
C ASN A 73 -5.27 5.56 -9.03
N GLY A 74 -4.08 5.67 -8.42
CA GLY A 74 -2.85 6.07 -9.10
C GLY A 74 -2.33 5.05 -10.11
N VAL A 75 -2.42 3.74 -9.81
CA VAL A 75 -2.06 2.67 -10.75
C VAL A 75 -3.01 2.69 -11.96
N LEU A 76 -4.32 2.83 -11.72
CA LEU A 76 -5.31 2.97 -12.79
C LEU A 76 -5.06 4.21 -13.68
N HIS A 77 -4.73 5.36 -13.09
CA HIS A 77 -4.44 6.58 -13.88
C HIS A 77 -3.11 6.49 -14.63
N LYS A 78 -2.12 5.75 -14.12
CA LYS A 78 -0.83 5.57 -14.80
C LYS A 78 -0.94 4.59 -15.98
N GLU A 79 -1.84 3.60 -15.90
CA GLU A 79 -2.21 2.71 -17.01
C GLU A 79 -3.08 3.43 -18.06
N GLY A 80 -3.86 4.44 -17.65
CA GLY A 80 -4.73 5.24 -18.52
C GLY A 80 -4.08 6.44 -19.20
N SER A 81 -2.76 6.61 -19.16
CA SER A 81 -2.06 7.56 -20.04
C SER A 81 -1.70 6.86 -21.34
N PRO A 82 -2.52 6.97 -22.41
CA PRO A 82 -1.99 6.70 -23.73
C PRO A 82 -0.89 7.74 -23.94
N MET A 83 0.36 7.27 -24.08
CA MET A 83 1.37 8.08 -24.76
C MET A 83 0.76 8.45 -26.11
N GLY A 84 0.35 9.71 -26.19
CA GLY A 84 -0.30 10.29 -27.34
C GLY A 84 0.56 10.12 -28.58
N ALA A 85 -0.14 10.01 -29.70
CA ALA A 85 0.40 10.08 -31.03
C ALA A 85 1.47 11.16 -31.18
N GLY A 86 2.57 10.76 -31.81
CA GLY A 86 3.47 11.61 -32.57
C GLY A 86 3.75 10.89 -33.88
#